data_AF-A0A9E4C7D5-F1
#
_entry.id   AF-A0A9E4C7D5-F1
#
_cell.length_a   1.000
_cell.length_b   1.000
_cell.length_c   1.000
_cell.angle_alpha   90.00
_cell.angle_beta   90.00
_cell.angle_gamma   90.00
#
_symmetry.space_group_name_H-M   'P 1'
#
loop_
_entity.id
_entity.type
_entity.pdbx_description
1 polymer ?
#
loop_
_entity_poly.entity_id
_entity_poly.type
_entity_poly.pdbx_seq_one_letter_code
_entity_poly.pdbx_strand_id
1 'polypeptide(L)'
;MQGMASDPPPEPGRGPQAKKPAKARDRKIRKGVRNVHLATLGWNFVTAPLVGGGIGYVIDHYAGTYPWAMVVGLFLGFVSAFIDLIRGVR
;
A
#
# COMPACT_ATOMS: atom_id res chain seq x y z
N MET A 1 -25.30 55.46 -38.81
CA MET A 1 -26.05 54.64 -37.84
C MET A 1 -25.37 53.29 -37.78
N GLN A 2 -24.53 53.09 -36.77
CA GLN A 2 -23.51 52.06 -36.68
C GLN A 2 -23.94 51.04 -35.62
N GLY A 3 -23.85 49.75 -35.96
CA GLY A 3 -23.71 48.66 -34.99
C GLY A 3 -24.94 48.32 -34.13
N MET A 4 -25.88 47.55 -34.69
CA MET A 4 -26.70 46.62 -33.91
C MET A 4 -26.37 45.20 -34.39
N ALA A 5 -25.13 44.78 -34.15
CA ALA A 5 -24.81 43.36 -34.13
C ALA A 5 -25.42 42.82 -32.84
N SER A 6 -26.45 41.99 -32.98
CA SER A 6 -27.08 41.31 -31.86
C SER A 6 -26.04 40.38 -31.26
N ASP A 7 -25.56 40.68 -30.06
CA ASP A 7 -24.65 39.79 -29.36
C ASP A 7 -25.32 38.42 -29.18
N PRO A 8 -24.62 37.30 -29.46
CA PRO A 8 -25.17 35.97 -29.22
C PRO A 8 -25.39 35.76 -27.71
N PRO A 9 -26.42 34.99 -27.31
CA PRO A 9 -26.74 34.78 -25.91
C PRO A 9 -25.56 34.11 -25.17
N PRO A 10 -25.29 34.49 -23.91
CA PRO A 10 -24.20 33.91 -23.14
C PRO A 10 -24.42 32.41 -22.92
N GLU A 11 -23.46 31.58 -23.33
CA GLU A 11 -23.49 30.12 -23.14
C GLU A 11 -23.72 29.76 -21.66
N PRO A 12 -24.84 29.12 -21.28
CA PRO A 12 -25.06 28.66 -19.93
C PRO A 12 -24.38 27.30 -19.79
N GLY A 13 -23.12 27.28 -19.35
CA GLY A 13 -22.51 26.01 -18.95
C GLY A 13 -21.00 25.91 -18.92
N ARG A 14 -20.24 26.88 -19.42
CA ARG A 14 -18.77 26.79 -19.33
C ARG A 14 -18.25 27.41 -18.03
N GLY A 15 -18.73 26.85 -16.91
CA GLY A 15 -18.03 27.01 -15.63
C GLY A 15 -16.56 26.66 -15.84
N PRO A 16 -15.61 27.35 -15.18
CA PRO A 16 -14.21 27.07 -15.37
C PRO A 16 -14.01 25.59 -15.08
N GLN A 17 -13.67 24.79 -16.10
CA GLN A 17 -13.07 23.49 -15.86
C GLN A 17 -11.74 23.79 -15.18
N ALA A 18 -11.83 23.93 -13.86
CA ALA A 18 -10.70 24.11 -12.98
C ALA A 18 -9.86 22.87 -13.17
N LYS A 19 -8.86 22.98 -14.05
CA LYS A 19 -7.72 22.08 -14.12
C LYS A 19 -7.12 22.07 -12.72
N LYS A 20 -7.64 21.19 -11.85
CA LYS A 20 -7.13 20.98 -10.50
C LYS A 20 -5.63 20.76 -10.67
N PRO A 21 -4.77 21.51 -9.96
CA PRO A 21 -3.36 21.53 -10.29
C PRO A 21 -2.82 20.11 -10.13
N ALA A 22 -2.30 19.53 -11.21
CA ALA A 22 -1.74 18.17 -11.23
C ALA A 22 -0.76 17.94 -10.06
N LYS A 23 -0.01 19.00 -9.69
CA LYS A 23 0.90 19.01 -8.52
C LYS A 23 0.23 18.74 -7.17
N ALA A 24 -1.03 19.16 -6.97
CA ALA A 24 -1.78 18.89 -5.73
C ALA A 24 -2.25 17.43 -5.66
N ARG A 25 -2.53 16.81 -6.82
CA ARG A 25 -2.84 15.37 -6.92
C ARG A 25 -1.58 14.55 -6.63
N ASP A 26 -0.45 14.90 -7.23
CA ASP A 26 0.83 14.22 -7.04
C ASP A 26 1.29 14.26 -5.57
N ARG A 27 1.15 15.41 -4.90
CA ARG A 27 1.47 15.53 -3.48
C ARG A 27 0.57 14.66 -2.61
N LYS A 28 -0.71 14.52 -2.96
CA LYS A 28 -1.67 13.65 -2.25
C LYS A 28 -1.36 12.17 -2.47
N ILE A 29 -1.05 11.78 -3.71
CA ILE A 29 -0.65 10.41 -4.03
C ILE A 29 0.66 10.04 -3.33
N ARG A 30 1.69 10.89 -3.37
CA ARG A 30 2.96 10.65 -2.65
C ARG A 30 2.75 10.48 -1.14
N LYS A 31 1.90 11.30 -0.53
CA LYS A 31 1.53 11.16 0.89
C LYS A 31 0.74 9.87 1.15
N GLY A 32 -0.21 9.54 0.28
CA GLY A 32 -0.97 8.30 0.36
C GLY A 32 -0.09 7.05 0.26
N VAL A 33 0.81 7.01 -0.72
CA VAL A 33 1.76 5.91 -0.93
C VAL A 33 2.68 5.74 0.28
N ARG A 34 3.17 6.84 0.86
CA ARG A 34 4.01 6.79 2.06
C ARG A 34 3.27 6.23 3.28
N ASN A 35 1.99 6.58 3.43
CA ASN A 35 1.14 6.05 4.51
C ASN A 35 0.82 4.56 4.31
N VAL A 36 0.60 4.13 3.06
CA VAL A 36 0.40 2.72 2.72
C VAL A 36 1.65 1.90 3.00
N HIS A 37 2.84 2.43 2.68
CA HIS A 37 4.10 1.75 2.93
C HIS A 37 4.27 1.43 4.43
N LEU A 38 4.03 2.41 5.31
CA LEU A 38 4.08 2.24 6.76
C LEU A 38 3.11 1.15 7.25
N ALA A 39 1.90 1.07 6.68
CA ALA A 39 0.94 0.04 7.03
C ALA A 39 1.38 -1.36 6.58
N THR A 40 2.00 -1.47 5.40
CA THR A 40 2.53 -2.74 4.88
C THR A 40 3.68 -3.28 5.74
N LEU A 41 4.56 -2.42 6.27
CA LEU A 41 5.62 -2.84 7.20
C LEU A 41 5.03 -3.51 8.46
N GLY A 42 3.97 -2.93 9.03
CA GLY A 42 3.29 -3.52 10.19
C GLY A 42 2.59 -4.85 9.89
N TRP A 43 1.96 -4.96 8.72
CA TRP A 43 1.29 -6.19 8.27
C TRP A 43 2.27 -7.36 8.07
N ASN A 44 3.42 -7.09 7.44
CA ASN A 44 4.45 -8.10 7.22
C ASN A 44 4.95 -8.75 8.52
N PHE A 45 5.06 -7.97 9.59
CA PHE A 45 5.50 -8.47 10.89
C PHE A 45 4.54 -9.53 11.47
N VAL A 46 3.25 -9.44 11.15
CA VAL A 46 2.25 -10.41 11.57
C VAL A 46 2.19 -11.59 10.61
N THR A 47 2.20 -11.35 9.30
CA THR A 47 2.07 -12.44 8.31
C THR A 47 3.30 -13.34 8.22
N ALA A 48 4.51 -12.83 8.42
CA ALA A 48 5.72 -13.65 8.25
C ALA A 48 5.86 -14.78 9.29
N PRO A 49 5.69 -14.54 10.60
CA PRO A 49 5.63 -15.61 11.60
C PRO A 49 4.42 -16.53 11.42
N LEU A 50 3.28 -16.00 10.97
CA LEU A 50 2.06 -16.78 10.71
C LEU A 50 2.27 -17.78 9.58
N VAL A 51 2.91 -17.36 8.50
CA VAL A 51 3.24 -18.22 7.35
C VAL A 51 4.35 -19.21 7.72
N GLY A 52 5.42 -18.76 8.39
CA GLY A 52 6.51 -19.62 8.85
C GLY A 52 6.05 -20.69 9.84
N GLY A 53 5.18 -20.30 10.79
CA GLY A 53 4.48 -21.21 11.67
C GLY A 53 3.55 -22.15 10.91
N GLY A 54 2.65 -21.64 10.07
CA GLY A 54 1.75 -22.48 9.28
C GLY A 54 2.48 -23.57 8.47
N ILE A 55 3.59 -23.20 7.81
CA ILE A 55 4.44 -24.15 7.07
C ILE A 55 5.14 -25.13 8.02
N GLY A 56 5.71 -24.64 9.12
CA GLY A 56 6.36 -25.49 10.12
C GLY A 56 5.41 -26.51 10.75
N TYR A 57 4.13 -26.15 10.93
CA TYR A 57 3.09 -27.04 11.46
C TYR A 57 2.81 -28.19 10.50
N VAL A 58 2.65 -27.86 9.22
CA VAL A 58 2.42 -28.86 8.17
C VAL A 58 3.60 -29.83 8.11
N ILE A 59 4.83 -29.32 8.17
CA ILE A 59 6.04 -30.15 8.17
C ILE A 59 6.09 -31.05 9.41
N ASP A 60 5.86 -30.52 10.61
CA ASP A 60 5.85 -31.32 11.85
C ASP A 60 4.76 -32.41 11.82
N HIS A 61 3.61 -32.14 11.18
CA HIS A 61 2.54 -33.12 11.03
C HIS A 61 2.92 -34.29 10.13
N TYR A 62 3.62 -34.04 9.03
CA TYR A 62 4.06 -35.10 8.11
C TYR A 62 5.33 -35.82 8.57
N ALA A 63 6.25 -35.11 9.22
CA ALA A 63 7.53 -35.66 9.66
C ALA A 63 7.46 -36.33 11.05
N GLY A 64 6.40 -36.10 11.83
CA GLY A 64 6.27 -36.62 13.19
C GLY A 64 7.27 -36.00 14.18
N THR A 65 7.94 -34.90 13.80
CA THR A 65 9.02 -34.24 14.55
C THR A 65 8.53 -33.26 15.63
N TYR A 66 7.30 -33.45 16.13
CA TYR A 66 6.67 -32.52 17.08
C TYR A 66 7.60 -32.14 18.25
N PRO A 67 7.95 -30.85 18.48
CA PRO A 67 7.57 -29.62 17.76
C PRO A 67 8.77 -28.86 17.13
N TRP A 68 9.75 -29.56 16.56
CA TRP A 68 11.01 -28.93 16.14
C TRP A 68 10.87 -28.07 14.88
N ALA A 69 10.11 -28.51 13.86
CA ALA A 69 9.96 -27.73 12.63
C ALA A 69 9.07 -26.49 12.84
N MET A 70 8.09 -26.56 13.74
CA MET A 70 7.31 -25.42 14.21
C MET A 70 8.19 -24.33 14.82
N VAL A 71 9.13 -24.71 15.70
CA VAL A 71 10.06 -23.77 16.34
C VAL A 71 10.95 -23.13 15.28
N VAL A 72 11.58 -23.92 14.41
CA VAL A 72 12.46 -23.40 13.36
C VAL A 72 11.69 -22.52 12.37
N GLY A 73 10.50 -22.93 11.93
CA GLY A 73 9.64 -22.18 11.02
C GLY A 73 9.16 -20.85 11.62
N LEU A 74 8.83 -20.83 12.91
CA LEU A 74 8.48 -19.61 13.63
C LEU A 74 9.68 -18.66 13.73
N PHE A 75 10.86 -19.16 14.10
CA PHE A 75 12.09 -18.36 14.16
C PHE A 75 12.48 -17.79 12.80
N LEU A 76 12.40 -18.58 11.72
CA LEU A 76 12.63 -18.10 10.35
C LEU A 76 11.63 -17.02 9.96
N GLY A 77 10.34 -17.19 10.27
CA GLY A 77 9.32 -16.17 10.04
C GLY A 77 9.62 -14.86 10.78
N PHE A 78 10.12 -14.97 12.01
CA PHE A 78 10.52 -13.84 12.83
C PHE A 78 11.76 -13.11 12.28
N VAL A 79 12.79 -13.86 11.85
CA VAL A 79 13.99 -13.31 11.21
C VAL A 79 13.63 -12.61 9.89
N SER A 80 12.74 -13.20 9.08
CA SER A 80 12.26 -12.58 7.84
C SER A 80 11.57 -11.23 8.11
N ALA A 81 10.72 -11.16 9.13
CA ALA A 81 10.05 -9.92 9.51
C ALA A 81 11.03 -8.80 9.88
N PHE A 82 12.11 -9.12 10.61
CA PHE A 82 13.15 -8.15 10.94
C PHE A 82 13.96 -7.69 9.72
N ILE A 83 14.25 -8.58 8.77
CA ILE A 83 14.96 -8.23 7.54
C ILE A 83 14.12 -7.27 6.69
N ASP A 84 12.82 -7.53 6.56
CA ASP A 84 11.88 -6.64 5.84
C ASP A 84 11.71 -5.29 6.55
N LEU A 85 11.70 -5.27 7.88
CA LEU A 85 11.66 -4.04 8.67
C LEU A 85 12.90 -3.17 8.41
N ILE A 86 14.10 -3.76 8.49
CA ILE A 86 15.37 -3.04 8.28
C ILE A 86 15.52 -2.58 6.82
N ARG A 87 15.04 -3.38 5.85
CA ARG A 87 15.00 -2.99 4.44
C ARG A 87 13.97 -1.91 4.16
N GLY A 88 12.81 -1.92 4.81
CA GLY A 88 11.79 -0.87 4.63
C GLY A 88 12.19 0.48 5.24
N VAL A 89 13.24 0.50 6.09
CA VAL A 89 13.82 1.73 6.65
C VAL A 89 14.91 2.33 5.74
N ARG A 90 15.54 1.52 4.87
CA ARG A 90 16.60 1.95 3.93
C ARG A 90 16.04 2.25 2.55
#